data_AF-A0A7C2F417-F1
#
_entry.id   AF-A0A7C2F417-F1
#
_cell.length_a   1.000
_cell.length_b   1.000
_cell.length_c   1.000
_cell.angle_alpha   90.00
_cell.angle_beta   90.00
_cell.angle_gamma   90.00
#
_symmetry.space_group_name_H-M   'P 1'
#
loop_
_entity.id
_entity.type
_entity.pdbx_description
1 polymer ?
#
loop_
_entity_poly.entity_id
_entity_poly.type
_entity_poly.pdbx_seq_one_letter_code
_entity_poly.pdbx_strand_id
1 'polypeptide(L)'
;MLQRRRQIAVSIGLGAILASLAWVSPDWAPGAPSSSGDSWRANGPAQGVGDEQAEATTNWATLVLADPSDGYYELAEEIAAAEDCPVVHTWEDALVGDAEVVLWVVSPNGMSERFLAEVGLARKAGGSPLSLGIITGRSMERARQLWLRADQVQGRLVVTANAANPSGHIQSKIVVHEPEGAVVCRLTLANLRPHLQQADYFTFTGHGGPNYLRLDEATVLRARDVPDLPPMVVATASCDTLRVWREDSIALAFLEKGAAAYAGFAYSPNDGYLVGQFEGAPFRYTWPGFPIGHVVEIQNKGALKGFAHIPYYYLLGDPRIALQDEPPYVLVDDMEEGGTRRLSYEGAPEGFIPLRIPGAAKYSFVQIPGVSSSWESDPFYNSRLEMVDFGDDKYILFEHGGGAFEVLLLERPPWYWPATDFLLDSLDHTLVYLPQTGGDLIAMFTGGVAWLALLRLLRRTKRVRVYLVASVLTAALVACLQAGYGLARLDQVTITSKIVVVTPLALLGTLLVTAAGALLFLAPRSRVGRAMALVVATAPTWASIVFSLALVGFIDLAYSYEIGAGIYNHALGLLPVGTLLVQVCVFLLLFSVARAVVERVEERRGAREAGSAL
;
A
#
# COMPACT_ATOMS: atom_id res chain seq x y z
N MET A 1 -37.93 -14.24 8.87
CA MET A 1 -37.57 -15.04 7.68
C MET A 1 -36.62 -14.32 6.72
N LEU A 2 -36.89 -13.06 6.33
CA LEU A 2 -35.99 -12.24 5.50
C LEU A 2 -34.60 -12.01 6.11
N GLN A 3 -34.51 -11.77 7.42
CA GLN A 3 -33.25 -11.59 8.15
C GLN A 3 -32.39 -12.87 8.15
N ARG A 4 -33.02 -14.06 8.26
CA ARG A 4 -32.34 -15.36 8.22
C ARG A 4 -31.85 -15.71 6.80
N ARG A 5 -32.63 -15.36 5.77
CA ARG A 5 -32.20 -15.51 4.36
C ARG A 5 -31.06 -14.53 4.00
N ARG A 6 -31.06 -13.33 4.58
CA ARG A 6 -29.95 -12.35 4.45
C ARG A 6 -28.66 -12.83 5.13
N GLN A 7 -28.73 -13.34 6.37
CA GLN A 7 -27.57 -13.92 7.04
C GLN A 7 -26.99 -15.10 6.25
N ILE A 8 -27.83 -15.98 5.68
CA ILE A 8 -27.37 -17.08 4.82
C ILE A 8 -26.70 -16.57 3.55
N ALA A 9 -27.22 -15.52 2.90
CA ALA A 9 -26.60 -14.95 1.70
C ALA A 9 -25.24 -14.30 2.00
N VAL A 10 -25.12 -13.57 3.11
CA VAL A 10 -23.85 -12.99 3.58
C VAL A 10 -22.86 -14.10 3.94
N SER A 11 -23.28 -15.15 4.66
CA SER A 11 -22.41 -16.28 5.01
C SER A 11 -21.98 -17.10 3.79
N ILE A 12 -22.81 -17.23 2.75
CA ILE A 12 -22.44 -17.91 1.50
C ILE A 12 -21.48 -17.05 0.67
N GLY A 13 -21.72 -15.73 0.59
CA GLY A 13 -20.80 -14.79 -0.06
C GLY A 13 -19.43 -14.76 0.62
N LEU A 14 -19.40 -14.64 1.96
CA LEU A 14 -18.18 -14.71 2.75
C LEU A 14 -17.51 -16.09 2.63
N GLY A 15 -18.28 -17.17 2.64
CA GLY A 15 -17.77 -18.53 2.52
C GLY A 15 -17.13 -18.81 1.16
N ALA A 16 -17.67 -18.26 0.06
CA ALA A 16 -17.07 -18.35 -1.27
C ALA A 16 -15.76 -17.54 -1.36
N ILE A 17 -15.74 -16.32 -0.82
CA ILE A 17 -14.56 -15.45 -0.77
C ILE A 17 -13.45 -16.08 0.08
N LEU A 18 -13.79 -16.60 1.27
CA LEU A 18 -12.84 -17.29 2.15
C LEU A 18 -12.36 -18.63 1.59
N ALA A 19 -13.20 -19.36 0.85
CA ALA A 19 -12.78 -20.59 0.18
C ALA A 19 -11.81 -20.34 -0.99
N SER A 20 -11.95 -19.22 -1.72
CA SER A 20 -10.96 -18.79 -2.71
C SER A 20 -9.63 -18.33 -2.08
N LEU A 21 -9.67 -17.77 -0.86
CA LEU A 21 -8.47 -17.38 -0.11
C LEU A 21 -7.76 -18.58 0.54
N ALA A 22 -8.48 -19.63 0.93
CA ALA A 22 -7.92 -20.81 1.60
C ALA A 22 -7.24 -21.84 0.66
N TRP A 23 -7.30 -21.65 -0.67
CA TRP A 23 -6.76 -22.60 -1.65
C TRP A 23 -5.30 -22.36 -2.07
N VAL A 24 -4.64 -21.33 -1.54
CA VAL A 24 -3.27 -20.93 -1.92
C VAL A 24 -2.26 -21.30 -0.82
N SER A 25 -1.91 -22.59 -0.71
CA SER A 25 -0.55 -23.03 -0.34
C SER A 25 -0.40 -24.56 -0.47
N PRO A 26 0.61 -25.05 -1.21
CA PRO A 26 1.55 -25.96 -0.57
C PRO A 26 3.03 -25.65 -0.89
N ASP A 27 3.85 -25.90 0.13
CA ASP A 27 5.28 -25.60 0.32
C ASP A 27 6.24 -25.98 -0.82
N TRP A 28 7.25 -25.12 -1.09
CA TRP A 28 8.61 -25.58 -1.46
C TRP A 28 9.72 -24.51 -1.35
N ALA A 29 10.91 -24.95 -0.91
CA ALA A 29 12.23 -24.27 -0.87
C ALA A 29 13.32 -25.35 -1.19
N PRO A 30 14.60 -25.07 -1.57
CA PRO A 30 15.45 -23.96 -1.09
C PRO A 30 16.50 -23.32 -2.07
N GLY A 31 16.91 -22.07 -1.74
CA GLY A 31 18.29 -21.58 -1.53
C GLY A 31 19.30 -21.37 -2.68
N ALA A 32 19.90 -20.15 -2.77
CA ALA A 32 21.35 -19.81 -2.68
C ALA A 32 21.63 -18.35 -3.21
N PRO A 33 22.85 -17.78 -3.17
CA PRO A 33 23.26 -16.66 -2.32
C PRO A 33 23.54 -15.32 -3.04
N SER A 34 23.65 -14.26 -2.25
CA SER A 34 24.02 -12.88 -2.63
C SER A 34 25.49 -12.71 -3.02
N SER A 35 25.77 -11.78 -3.95
CA SER A 35 27.11 -11.24 -4.20
C SER A 35 27.13 -9.71 -4.12
N SER A 36 28.11 -9.24 -3.35
CA SER A 36 28.61 -7.89 -3.10
C SER A 36 29.16 -7.14 -4.32
N GLY A 37 29.22 -5.80 -4.23
CA GLY A 37 30.45 -5.06 -4.58
C GLY A 37 30.33 -3.82 -5.47
N ASP A 38 30.52 -2.66 -4.82
CA ASP A 38 31.50 -1.60 -5.15
C ASP A 38 31.22 -0.45 -6.14
N SER A 39 31.10 0.74 -5.50
CA SER A 39 31.99 1.91 -5.63
C SER A 39 31.69 3.00 -6.67
N TRP A 40 31.35 4.19 -6.17
CA TRP A 40 31.77 5.48 -6.76
C TRP A 40 32.11 6.48 -5.64
N ARG A 41 33.38 6.90 -5.61
CA ARG A 41 33.86 8.05 -4.81
C ARG A 41 33.76 9.32 -5.65
N ALA A 42 33.18 10.36 -5.07
CA ALA A 42 33.24 11.74 -5.53
C ALA A 42 34.56 12.42 -5.11
N ASN A 43 34.90 13.53 -5.77
CA ASN A 43 35.76 14.58 -5.23
C ASN A 43 35.41 15.93 -5.87
N GLY A 44 35.11 16.92 -5.03
CA GLY A 44 35.02 18.33 -5.40
C GLY A 44 34.33 19.14 -4.29
N PRO A 45 34.99 20.13 -3.65
CA PRO A 45 34.45 20.81 -2.49
C PRO A 45 33.54 21.96 -2.92
N ALA A 46 32.31 21.98 -2.41
CA ALA A 46 31.44 23.15 -2.46
C ALA A 46 31.53 23.88 -1.13
N GLN A 47 31.88 25.17 -1.20
CA GLN A 47 31.96 26.08 -0.07
C GLN A 47 30.59 26.68 0.21
N GLY A 48 30.21 26.68 1.49
CA GLY A 48 29.47 27.76 2.14
C GLY A 48 28.02 27.97 1.71
N VAL A 49 27.11 27.21 2.32
CA VAL A 49 25.70 27.62 2.52
C VAL A 49 25.47 27.72 4.03
N GLY A 50 24.91 28.85 4.45
CA GLY A 50 24.97 29.37 5.82
C GLY A 50 24.03 28.70 6.83
N ASP A 51 24.36 28.96 8.10
CA ASP A 51 23.73 28.54 9.37
C ASP A 51 22.26 28.99 9.57
N GLU A 52 21.44 29.06 8.52
CA GLU A 52 20.00 29.36 8.59
C GLU A 52 19.12 28.09 8.57
N GLN A 53 19.62 26.94 9.04
CA GLN A 53 18.74 25.89 9.56
C GLN A 53 18.28 26.31 10.96
N ALA A 54 17.38 27.29 10.97
CA ALA A 54 16.81 27.91 12.14
C ALA A 54 16.34 26.87 13.16
N GLU A 55 16.66 27.13 14.44
CA GLU A 55 15.89 26.71 15.61
C GLU A 55 14.43 27.18 15.45
N ALA A 56 13.68 26.55 14.54
CA ALA A 56 12.25 26.70 14.49
C ALA A 56 11.71 25.93 15.70
N THR A 57 11.49 26.65 16.79
CA THR A 57 10.59 26.18 17.85
C THR A 57 9.25 25.87 17.18
N THR A 58 8.97 24.58 16.97
CA THR A 58 7.76 24.12 16.30
C THR A 58 6.57 24.30 17.23
N ASN A 59 6.03 25.51 17.24
CA ASN A 59 4.75 25.78 17.89
C ASN A 59 3.63 25.39 16.92
N TRP A 60 3.30 24.09 16.90
CA TRP A 60 2.20 23.56 16.11
C TRP A 60 0.87 24.18 16.56
N ALA A 61 0.04 24.63 15.62
CA ALA A 61 -1.31 25.07 15.94
C ALA A 61 -2.12 23.88 16.49
N THR A 62 -2.20 23.79 17.82
CA THR A 62 -2.77 22.65 18.54
C THR A 62 -4.13 23.04 19.12
N LEU A 63 -5.10 22.13 19.04
CA LEU A 63 -6.36 22.21 19.77
C LEU A 63 -6.69 20.88 20.45
N VAL A 64 -7.55 20.96 21.48
CA VAL A 64 -8.13 19.80 22.14
C VAL A 64 -9.58 19.65 21.68
N LEU A 65 -9.95 18.48 21.20
CA LEU A 65 -11.33 18.14 20.85
C LEU A 65 -11.93 17.22 21.91
N ALA A 66 -13.05 17.62 22.50
CA ALA A 66 -13.81 16.76 23.42
C ALA A 66 -15.29 17.16 23.49
N ASP A 67 -16.18 16.15 23.48
CA ASP A 67 -17.61 16.34 23.72
C ASP A 67 -17.84 16.64 25.22
N PRO A 68 -18.52 17.76 25.58
CA PRO A 68 -18.85 18.09 26.98
C PRO A 68 -19.65 17.02 27.74
N SER A 69 -20.29 16.10 27.04
CA SER A 69 -21.03 14.98 27.61
C SER A 69 -20.21 13.70 27.78
N ASP A 70 -18.99 13.63 27.23
CA ASP A 70 -18.11 12.48 27.37
C ASP A 70 -17.47 12.44 28.78
N GLY A 71 -17.30 11.22 29.30
CA GLY A 71 -16.75 11.02 30.64
C GLY A 71 -15.31 11.50 30.82
N TYR A 72 -14.58 11.79 29.74
CA TYR A 72 -13.19 12.28 29.77
C TYR A 72 -13.07 13.78 29.46
N TYR A 73 -14.18 14.52 29.42
CA TYR A 73 -14.15 15.97 29.16
C TYR A 73 -13.28 16.75 30.18
N GLU A 74 -13.29 16.37 31.47
CA GLU A 74 -12.43 16.98 32.50
C GLU A 74 -10.93 16.83 32.18
N LEU A 75 -10.52 15.69 31.60
CA LEU A 75 -9.15 15.49 31.15
C LEU A 75 -8.82 16.39 29.95
N ALA A 76 -9.80 16.67 29.09
CA ALA A 76 -9.61 17.59 27.97
C ALA A 76 -9.34 19.01 28.45
N GLU A 77 -10.08 19.48 29.46
CA GLU A 77 -9.84 20.78 30.10
C GLU A 77 -8.48 20.83 30.80
N GLU A 78 -8.06 19.74 31.46
CA GLU A 78 -6.74 19.61 32.07
C GLU A 78 -5.61 19.75 31.03
N ILE A 79 -5.69 19.01 29.92
CA ILE A 79 -4.69 19.05 28.84
C ILE A 79 -4.65 20.45 28.22
N ALA A 80 -5.81 21.02 27.91
CA ALA A 80 -5.89 22.35 27.31
C ALA A 80 -5.31 23.45 28.20
N ALA A 81 -5.55 23.38 29.51
CA ALA A 81 -4.97 24.31 30.47
C ALA A 81 -3.45 24.13 30.63
N ALA A 82 -2.96 22.89 30.58
CA ALA A 82 -1.54 22.59 30.67
C ALA A 82 -0.75 23.02 29.42
N GLU A 83 -1.37 22.92 28.24
CA GLU A 83 -0.74 23.23 26.96
C GLU A 83 -1.07 24.63 26.41
N ASP A 84 -1.85 25.43 27.15
CA ASP A 84 -2.32 26.77 26.72
C ASP A 84 -2.99 26.75 25.33
N CYS A 85 -3.89 25.79 25.12
CA CYS A 85 -4.55 25.58 23.82
C CYS A 85 -6.09 25.54 23.96
N PRO A 86 -6.85 25.86 22.89
CA PRO A 86 -8.31 25.91 22.96
C PRO A 86 -8.93 24.51 23.01
N VAL A 87 -10.03 24.38 23.76
CA VAL A 87 -10.94 23.24 23.68
C VAL A 87 -12.06 23.55 22.68
N VAL A 88 -12.28 22.65 21.73
CA VAL A 88 -13.44 22.64 20.83
C VAL A 88 -14.28 21.40 21.07
N HIS A 89 -15.56 21.46 20.69
CA HIS A 89 -16.54 20.44 21.08
C HIS A 89 -17.08 19.60 19.93
N THR A 90 -16.82 20.01 18.69
CA THR A 90 -17.31 19.33 17.49
C THR A 90 -16.20 19.18 16.46
N TRP A 91 -16.34 18.18 15.59
CA TRP A 91 -15.40 17.98 14.48
C TRP A 91 -15.48 19.12 13.46
N GLU A 92 -16.66 19.70 13.29
CA GLU A 92 -16.86 20.88 12.45
C GLU A 92 -16.01 22.05 12.95
N ASP A 93 -16.02 22.33 14.26
CA ASP A 93 -15.20 23.39 14.85
C ASP A 93 -13.69 23.07 14.73
N ALA A 94 -13.30 21.81 14.97
CA ALA A 94 -11.91 21.38 14.86
C ALA A 94 -11.34 21.52 13.45
N LEU A 95 -12.15 21.24 12.41
CA LEU A 95 -11.73 21.30 11.01
C LEU A 95 -11.73 22.74 10.44
N VAL A 96 -12.48 23.67 11.04
CA VAL A 96 -12.49 25.09 10.64
C VAL A 96 -11.29 25.85 11.21
N GLY A 97 -10.73 25.39 12.32
CA GLY A 97 -9.70 26.12 13.08
C GLY A 97 -8.30 26.15 12.47
N ASP A 98 -8.08 25.65 11.25
CA ASP A 98 -6.76 25.48 10.60
C ASP A 98 -5.70 24.84 11.52
N ALA A 99 -6.13 23.97 12.45
CA ALA A 99 -5.24 23.32 13.39
C ALA A 99 -4.40 22.24 12.68
N GLU A 100 -3.09 22.30 12.89
CA GLU A 100 -2.16 21.28 12.40
C GLU A 100 -2.23 20.03 13.28
N VAL A 101 -2.49 20.19 14.58
CA VAL A 101 -2.56 19.12 15.57
C VAL A 101 -3.89 19.14 16.31
N VAL A 102 -4.54 17.97 16.39
CA VAL A 102 -5.75 17.74 17.17
C VAL A 102 -5.49 16.64 18.19
N LEU A 103 -5.64 16.99 19.47
CA LEU A 103 -5.71 16.03 20.57
C LEU A 103 -7.19 15.71 20.84
N TRP A 104 -7.66 14.57 20.36
CA TRP A 104 -9.04 14.13 20.57
C TRP A 104 -9.15 13.30 21.85
N VAL A 105 -9.70 13.91 22.90
CA VAL A 105 -9.90 13.27 24.20
C VAL A 105 -11.30 12.65 24.26
N VAL A 106 -11.37 11.34 24.40
CA VAL A 106 -12.64 10.60 24.33
C VAL A 106 -12.59 9.28 25.10
N SER A 107 -13.67 8.97 25.82
CA SER A 107 -13.81 7.69 26.50
C SER A 107 -14.01 6.54 25.51
N PRO A 108 -13.58 5.29 25.81
CA PRO A 108 -13.83 4.15 24.94
C PRO A 108 -15.32 3.93 24.61
N ASN A 109 -16.21 4.30 25.53
CA ASN A 109 -17.66 4.18 25.32
C ASN A 109 -18.23 5.25 24.39
N GLY A 110 -17.56 6.39 24.23
CA GLY A 110 -17.89 7.42 23.26
C GLY A 110 -17.47 7.07 21.82
N MET A 111 -16.70 5.99 21.64
CA MET A 111 -16.26 5.55 20.32
C MET A 111 -17.06 4.36 19.79
N SER A 112 -17.25 4.36 18.47
CA SER A 112 -17.85 3.24 17.75
C SER A 112 -17.33 3.18 16.32
N GLU A 113 -17.58 2.06 15.65
CA GLU A 113 -17.27 1.88 14.23
C GLU A 113 -17.98 2.92 13.37
N ARG A 114 -19.20 3.31 13.71
CA ARG A 114 -19.92 4.36 12.99
C ARG A 114 -19.27 5.72 13.21
N PHE A 115 -18.93 6.05 14.46
CA PHE A 115 -18.38 7.36 14.78
C PHE A 115 -17.02 7.59 14.10
N LEU A 116 -16.13 6.59 14.10
CA LEU A 116 -14.86 6.70 13.35
C LEU A 116 -15.06 6.81 11.83
N ALA A 117 -16.14 6.26 11.28
CA ALA A 117 -16.47 6.45 9.87
C ALA A 117 -16.90 7.90 9.59
N GLU A 118 -17.72 8.47 10.48
CA GLU A 118 -18.16 9.86 10.42
C GLU A 118 -16.97 10.82 10.54
N VAL A 119 -16.02 10.55 11.44
CA VAL A 119 -14.75 11.29 11.54
C VAL A 119 -13.94 11.17 10.25
N GLY A 120 -13.78 9.96 9.71
CA GLY A 120 -13.06 9.75 8.46
C GLY A 120 -13.68 10.52 7.29
N LEU A 121 -15.01 10.54 7.19
CA LEU A 121 -15.74 11.32 6.19
C LEU A 121 -15.52 12.83 6.37
N ALA A 122 -15.62 13.33 7.61
CA ALA A 122 -15.41 14.74 7.92
C ALA A 122 -14.00 15.19 7.53
N ARG A 123 -12.97 14.41 7.90
CA ARG A 123 -11.56 14.68 7.55
C ARG A 123 -11.34 14.69 6.04
N LYS A 124 -11.90 13.70 5.33
CA LYS A 124 -11.81 13.65 3.86
C LYS A 124 -12.49 14.86 3.20
N ALA A 125 -13.60 15.35 3.76
CA ALA A 125 -14.33 16.50 3.24
C ALA A 125 -13.62 17.83 3.55
N GLY A 126 -12.94 17.94 4.69
CA GLY A 126 -12.18 19.13 5.08
C GLY A 126 -11.01 19.45 4.16
N GLY A 127 -10.41 18.43 3.54
CA GLY A 127 -9.36 18.58 2.51
C GLY A 127 -7.98 18.98 3.06
N SER A 128 -7.93 19.71 4.17
CA SER A 128 -6.70 20.03 4.89
C SER A 128 -6.23 18.83 5.73
N PRO A 129 -4.95 18.43 5.62
CA PRO A 129 -4.40 17.37 6.45
C PRO A 129 -4.25 17.85 7.90
N LEU A 130 -4.40 16.92 8.84
CA LEU A 130 -4.25 17.19 10.27
C LEU A 130 -3.62 16.00 10.98
N SER A 131 -2.72 16.28 11.92
CA SER A 131 -2.15 15.31 12.85
C SER A 131 -3.15 15.01 13.96
N LEU A 132 -3.80 13.85 13.88
CA LEU A 132 -4.77 13.40 14.89
C LEU A 132 -4.13 12.43 15.88
N GLY A 133 -4.17 12.77 17.17
CA GLY A 133 -3.93 11.82 18.25
C GLY A 133 -5.16 11.64 19.13
N ILE A 134 -5.49 10.39 19.44
CA ILE A 134 -6.63 10.05 20.28
C ILE A 134 -6.14 9.75 21.69
N ILE A 135 -6.52 10.58 22.65
CA ILE A 135 -6.21 10.39 24.07
C ILE A 135 -7.36 9.61 24.72
N THR A 136 -7.12 8.32 24.99
CA THR A 136 -8.12 7.41 25.57
C THR A 136 -7.47 6.33 26.44
N GLY A 137 -8.29 5.59 27.19
CA GLY A 137 -7.87 4.51 28.09
C GLY A 137 -9.09 3.89 28.77
N ARG A 138 -8.94 2.75 29.45
CA ARG A 138 -10.09 2.13 30.19
C ARG A 138 -10.57 2.95 31.39
N SER A 139 -9.75 3.87 31.86
CA SER A 139 -10.12 4.89 32.85
C SER A 139 -9.50 6.22 32.47
N MET A 140 -10.05 7.31 33.02
CA MET A 140 -9.54 8.66 32.82
C MET A 140 -8.06 8.75 33.24
N GLU A 141 -7.68 8.12 34.35
CA GLU A 141 -6.28 8.07 34.79
C GLU A 141 -5.38 7.38 33.77
N ARG A 142 -5.84 6.30 33.13
CA ARG A 142 -5.05 5.63 32.09
C ARG A 142 -4.93 6.48 30.82
N ALA A 143 -5.97 7.24 30.48
CA ALA A 143 -5.91 8.22 29.39
C ALA A 143 -4.93 9.37 29.71
N ARG A 144 -4.93 9.87 30.95
CA ARG A 144 -3.95 10.87 31.42
C ARG A 144 -2.51 10.34 31.33
N GLN A 145 -2.27 9.11 31.78
CA GLN A 145 -0.96 8.48 31.66
C GLN A 145 -0.52 8.26 30.21
N LEU A 146 -1.45 8.08 29.26
CA LEU A 146 -1.12 8.02 27.85
C LEU A 146 -0.52 9.34 27.36
N TRP A 147 -1.18 10.46 27.65
CA TRP A 147 -0.71 11.80 27.31
C TRP A 147 0.66 12.10 27.95
N LEU A 148 0.81 11.87 29.26
CA LEU A 148 2.05 12.16 29.99
C LEU A 148 3.28 11.33 29.56
N ARG A 149 3.08 10.24 28.80
CA ARG A 149 4.19 9.40 28.32
C ARG A 149 4.81 9.88 27.01
N ALA A 150 4.20 10.85 26.33
CA ALA A 150 4.68 11.35 25.04
C ALA A 150 6.16 11.77 25.10
N ASP A 151 6.53 12.55 26.11
CA ASP A 151 7.90 13.08 26.29
C ASP A 151 8.91 12.05 26.82
N GLN A 152 8.47 10.81 27.07
CA GLN A 152 9.31 9.74 27.63
C GLN A 152 9.79 8.77 26.55
N VAL A 153 9.26 8.89 25.32
CA VAL A 153 9.63 8.04 24.20
C VAL A 153 11.05 8.34 23.76
N GLN A 154 11.80 7.29 23.46
CA GLN A 154 13.12 7.37 22.83
C GLN A 154 13.04 6.69 21.45
N GLY A 155 14.10 6.69 20.66
CA GLY A 155 14.12 6.02 19.35
C GLY A 155 15.36 5.15 19.11
N ARG A 156 15.89 4.51 20.16
CA ARG A 156 17.16 3.77 20.11
C ARG A 156 16.96 2.36 19.57
N LEU A 157 16.00 1.61 20.11
CA LEU A 157 15.76 0.22 19.73
C LEU A 157 14.46 0.09 18.93
N VAL A 158 14.59 -0.26 17.64
CA VAL A 158 13.44 -0.51 16.76
C VAL A 158 13.29 -2.00 16.52
N VAL A 159 12.07 -2.51 16.69
CA VAL A 159 11.72 -3.91 16.48
C VAL A 159 10.61 -4.00 15.43
N THR A 160 10.89 -4.70 14.33
CA THR A 160 9.87 -5.05 13.34
C THR A 160 9.52 -6.53 13.47
N ALA A 161 8.24 -6.86 13.41
CA ALA A 161 7.77 -8.24 13.43
C ALA A 161 6.80 -8.47 12.27
N ASN A 162 7.11 -9.46 11.45
CA ASN A 162 6.31 -9.81 10.29
C ASN A 162 5.83 -11.24 10.43
N ALA A 163 4.51 -11.44 10.40
CA ALA A 163 3.94 -12.75 10.14
C ALA A 163 4.18 -13.13 8.67
N ALA A 164 4.07 -14.43 8.37
CA ALA A 164 4.21 -14.90 6.99
C ALA A 164 3.11 -14.29 6.10
N ASN A 165 3.52 -13.75 4.94
CA ASN A 165 2.59 -13.33 3.89
C ASN A 165 3.04 -13.96 2.56
N PRO A 166 2.43 -15.09 2.15
CA PRO A 166 2.79 -15.78 0.91
C PRO A 166 2.64 -14.90 -0.34
N SER A 167 1.63 -14.02 -0.38
CA SER A 167 1.36 -13.15 -1.52
C SER A 167 2.37 -12.01 -1.69
N GLY A 168 3.12 -11.68 -0.64
CA GLY A 168 4.20 -10.69 -0.66
C GLY A 168 5.59 -11.30 -0.51
N HIS A 169 5.71 -12.63 -0.58
CA HIS A 169 6.96 -13.37 -0.36
C HIS A 169 7.64 -13.09 0.98
N ILE A 170 6.86 -12.71 2.00
CA ILE A 170 7.36 -12.35 3.33
C ILE A 170 7.39 -13.59 4.21
N GLN A 171 8.58 -13.87 4.75
CA GLN A 171 8.78 -14.91 5.76
C GLN A 171 8.49 -14.37 7.16
N SER A 172 8.02 -15.27 8.03
CA SER A 172 7.77 -14.93 9.43
C SER A 172 9.08 -14.67 10.18
N LYS A 173 9.32 -13.43 10.60
CA LYS A 173 10.58 -12.99 11.24
C LYS A 173 10.38 -11.82 12.20
N ILE A 174 11.30 -11.68 13.15
CA ILE A 174 11.53 -10.46 13.93
C ILE A 174 12.84 -9.87 13.44
N VAL A 175 12.89 -8.56 13.19
CA VAL A 175 14.14 -7.83 12.92
C VAL A 175 14.31 -6.78 14.00
N VAL A 176 15.44 -6.83 14.70
CA VAL A 176 15.84 -5.86 15.72
C VAL A 176 16.88 -4.96 15.10
N HIS A 177 16.59 -3.67 14.97
CA HIS A 177 17.49 -2.69 14.38
C HIS A 177 18.32 -2.05 15.49
N GLU A 178 19.59 -2.40 15.54
CA GLU A 178 20.58 -1.85 16.47
C GLU A 178 21.50 -0.87 15.70
N PRO A 179 22.26 0.00 16.39
CA PRO A 179 23.20 0.91 15.73
C PRO A 179 24.27 0.20 14.89
N GLU A 180 24.67 -1.01 15.28
CA GLU A 180 25.71 -1.81 14.63
C GLU A 180 25.19 -2.68 13.48
N GLY A 181 23.86 -2.77 13.31
CA GLY A 181 23.22 -3.58 12.29
C GLY A 181 21.88 -4.17 12.72
N ALA A 182 21.29 -4.98 11.86
CA ALA A 182 20.01 -5.65 12.14
C ALA A 182 20.21 -7.11 12.56
N VAL A 183 19.55 -7.54 13.63
CA VAL A 183 19.52 -8.92 14.09
C VAL A 183 18.18 -9.56 13.72
N VAL A 184 18.23 -10.72 13.05
CA VAL A 184 17.02 -11.44 12.62
C VAL A 184 16.75 -12.65 13.50
N CYS A 185 15.55 -12.73 14.06
CA CYS A 185 15.09 -13.79 14.95
C CYS A 185 13.81 -14.45 14.41
N ARG A 186 13.54 -15.69 14.83
CA ARG A 186 12.25 -16.35 14.52
C ARG A 186 11.11 -15.66 15.27
N LEU A 187 10.00 -15.39 14.58
CA LEU A 187 8.79 -14.87 15.23
C LEU A 187 8.13 -15.96 16.06
N THR A 188 8.24 -15.83 17.38
CA THR A 188 7.53 -16.63 18.39
C THR A 188 7.19 -15.74 19.58
N LEU A 189 6.21 -16.11 20.41
CA LEU A 189 5.91 -15.37 21.64
C LEU A 189 7.12 -15.29 22.59
N ALA A 190 7.90 -16.38 22.68
CA ALA A 190 9.08 -16.46 23.54
C ALA A 190 10.18 -15.49 23.12
N ASN A 191 10.37 -15.28 21.81
CA ASN A 191 11.34 -14.32 21.29
C ASN A 191 10.78 -12.89 21.28
N LEU A 192 9.50 -12.71 20.95
CA LEU A 192 8.91 -11.38 20.82
C LEU A 192 8.81 -10.65 22.15
N ARG A 193 8.42 -11.33 23.24
CA ARG A 193 8.19 -10.69 24.55
C ARG A 193 9.43 -9.97 25.10
N PRO A 194 10.63 -10.57 25.18
CA PRO A 194 11.83 -9.87 25.65
C PRO A 194 12.18 -8.63 24.83
N HIS A 195 11.95 -8.67 23.51
CA HIS A 195 12.18 -7.52 22.64
C HIS A 195 11.13 -6.43 22.85
N LEU A 196 9.86 -6.78 23.06
CA LEU A 196 8.82 -5.81 23.46
C LEU A 196 9.16 -5.10 24.77
N GLN A 197 9.82 -5.75 25.72
CA GLN A 197 10.18 -5.10 27.00
C GLN A 197 11.32 -4.07 26.89
N GLN A 198 11.96 -3.96 25.72
CA GLN A 198 13.12 -3.10 25.49
C GLN A 198 12.93 -2.15 24.31
N ALA A 199 11.94 -2.41 23.45
CA ALA A 199 11.72 -1.64 22.24
C ALA A 199 11.24 -0.23 22.57
N ASP A 200 11.75 0.73 21.82
CA ASP A 200 11.27 2.11 21.78
C ASP A 200 10.23 2.29 20.68
N TYR A 201 10.38 1.53 19.61
CA TYR A 201 9.42 1.46 18.51
C TYR A 201 9.22 0.00 18.09
N PHE A 202 7.96 -0.45 18.12
CA PHE A 202 7.55 -1.76 17.65
C PHE A 202 6.60 -1.61 16.45
N THR A 203 6.89 -2.29 15.35
CA THR A 203 5.95 -2.40 14.22
C THR A 203 5.61 -3.85 13.93
N PHE A 204 4.33 -4.12 13.68
CA PHE A 204 3.82 -5.45 13.35
C PHE A 204 3.06 -5.45 12.02
N THR A 205 3.41 -6.40 11.14
CA THR A 205 2.64 -6.69 9.92
C THR A 205 2.17 -8.13 9.93
N GLY A 206 0.88 -8.33 9.68
CA GLY A 206 0.25 -9.65 9.67
C GLY A 206 -1.25 -9.58 9.85
N HIS A 207 -1.88 -10.72 10.07
CA HIS A 207 -3.30 -10.75 10.43
C HIS A 207 -3.49 -10.24 11.87
N GLY A 208 -4.56 -9.49 12.07
CA GLY A 208 -4.96 -8.98 13.37
C GLY A 208 -6.46 -9.00 13.53
N GLY A 209 -6.88 -8.70 14.74
CA GLY A 209 -8.26 -8.38 15.07
C GLY A 209 -8.30 -7.48 16.30
N PRO A 210 -9.50 -7.15 16.79
CA PRO A 210 -9.65 -6.20 17.89
C PRO A 210 -8.93 -6.63 19.17
N ASN A 211 -8.71 -7.93 19.39
CA ASN A 211 -8.12 -8.47 20.63
C ASN A 211 -6.89 -9.37 20.38
N TYR A 212 -6.30 -9.37 19.18
CA TYR A 212 -5.11 -10.18 18.91
C TYR A 212 -4.25 -9.68 17.73
N LEU A 213 -2.98 -10.08 17.76
CA LEU A 213 -2.08 -10.11 16.59
C LEU A 213 -1.70 -11.58 16.32
N ARG A 214 -1.83 -12.04 15.07
CA ARG A 214 -1.55 -13.44 14.70
C ARG A 214 -0.11 -13.59 14.23
N LEU A 215 0.71 -14.29 15.01
CA LEU A 215 2.13 -14.49 14.72
C LEU A 215 2.35 -15.61 13.69
N ASP A 216 1.55 -16.67 13.79
CA ASP A 216 1.49 -17.80 12.86
C ASP A 216 0.09 -18.46 12.89
N GLU A 217 -0.10 -19.59 12.20
CA GLU A 217 -1.40 -20.28 12.13
C GLU A 217 -1.92 -20.75 13.50
N ALA A 218 -1.03 -21.10 14.42
CA ALA A 218 -1.35 -21.66 15.74
C ALA A 218 -1.20 -20.65 16.89
N THR A 219 -0.46 -19.56 16.67
CA THR A 219 -0.02 -18.64 17.71
C THR A 219 -0.58 -17.23 17.51
N VAL A 220 -1.20 -16.71 18.57
CA VAL A 220 -1.72 -15.34 18.63
C VAL A 220 -1.18 -14.64 19.89
N LEU A 221 -0.76 -13.39 19.75
CA LEU A 221 -0.52 -12.47 20.85
C LEU A 221 -1.85 -11.83 21.24
N ARG A 222 -2.34 -12.08 22.46
CA ARG A 222 -3.55 -11.45 23.00
C ARG A 222 -3.20 -10.39 24.03
N ALA A 223 -4.20 -9.63 24.49
CA ALA A 223 -4.05 -8.63 25.54
C ALA A 223 -3.28 -9.14 26.78
N ARG A 224 -3.61 -10.34 27.26
CA ARG A 224 -2.94 -10.97 28.43
C ARG A 224 -1.47 -11.34 28.20
N ASP A 225 -1.05 -11.39 26.94
CA ASP A 225 0.30 -11.80 26.54
C ASP A 225 1.26 -10.64 26.38
N VAL A 226 0.74 -9.40 26.40
CA VAL A 226 1.52 -8.16 26.35
C VAL A 226 2.27 -7.99 27.69
N PRO A 227 3.61 -7.99 27.68
CA PRO A 227 4.40 -7.79 28.89
C PRO A 227 4.32 -6.33 29.35
N ASP A 228 4.86 -6.00 30.53
CA ASP A 228 5.06 -4.59 30.88
C ASP A 228 6.08 -3.96 29.92
N LEU A 229 5.81 -2.73 29.49
CA LEU A 229 6.48 -2.06 28.38
C LEU A 229 7.15 -0.76 28.86
N PRO A 230 8.29 -0.37 28.29
CA PRO A 230 8.73 1.02 28.36
C PRO A 230 7.77 1.93 27.57
N PRO A 231 7.88 3.27 27.73
CA PRO A 231 7.26 4.23 26.82
C PRO A 231 7.73 3.98 25.39
N MET A 232 6.90 3.31 24.60
CA MET A 232 7.19 2.98 23.21
C MET A 232 6.07 3.41 22.28
N VAL A 233 6.42 3.54 21.00
CA VAL A 233 5.45 3.65 19.91
C VAL A 233 5.17 2.26 19.35
N VAL A 234 3.89 1.93 19.17
CA VAL A 234 3.45 0.70 18.50
C VAL A 234 2.77 1.07 17.19
N ALA A 235 3.13 0.40 16.09
CA ALA A 235 2.44 0.53 14.81
C ALA A 235 2.00 -0.85 14.31
N THR A 236 0.77 -0.96 13.80
CA THR A 236 0.27 -2.21 13.25
C THR A 236 -0.36 -2.02 11.88
N ALA A 237 0.11 -2.82 10.91
CA ALA A 237 -0.47 -2.91 9.57
C ALA A 237 -1.43 -4.11 9.49
N SER A 238 -2.44 -4.12 10.36
CA SER A 238 -3.31 -5.28 10.60
C SER A 238 -4.78 -4.88 10.78
N CYS A 239 -5.69 -5.82 10.50
CA CYS A 239 -7.13 -5.59 10.56
C CYS A 239 -7.63 -5.28 11.96
N ASP A 240 -8.45 -4.23 12.08
CA ASP A 240 -9.32 -3.95 13.23
C ASP A 240 -8.62 -3.82 14.60
N THR A 241 -7.32 -3.58 14.63
CA THR A 241 -6.53 -3.60 15.86
C THR A 241 -6.78 -2.39 16.77
N LEU A 242 -7.26 -1.28 16.21
CA LEU A 242 -7.50 -0.03 16.93
C LEU A 242 -8.84 0.01 17.69
N ARG A 243 -9.69 -1.02 17.62
CA ARG A 243 -11.06 -0.95 18.18
C ARG A 243 -11.06 -0.94 19.72
N VAL A 244 -10.86 0.23 20.32
CA VAL A 244 -10.71 0.45 21.77
C VAL A 244 -12.02 0.26 22.56
N TRP A 245 -13.18 0.35 21.90
CA TRP A 245 -14.49 0.08 22.51
C TRP A 245 -14.79 -1.43 22.67
N ARG A 246 -13.89 -2.31 22.20
CA ARG A 246 -14.04 -3.76 22.35
C ARG A 246 -13.43 -4.24 23.66
N GLU A 247 -14.10 -5.20 24.30
CA GLU A 247 -13.53 -5.94 25.41
C GLU A 247 -12.22 -6.63 24.97
N ASP A 248 -11.22 -6.63 25.86
CA ASP A 248 -9.88 -7.14 25.57
C ASP A 248 -9.19 -6.53 24.34
N SER A 249 -9.49 -5.27 24.02
CA SER A 249 -8.82 -4.53 22.95
C SER A 249 -7.29 -4.66 23.04
N ILE A 250 -6.66 -5.12 21.95
CA ILE A 250 -5.21 -5.28 21.89
C ILE A 250 -4.50 -3.94 21.96
N ALA A 251 -5.03 -2.90 21.32
CA ALA A 251 -4.50 -1.55 21.40
C ALA A 251 -4.49 -1.04 22.86
N LEU A 252 -5.62 -1.14 23.57
CA LEU A 252 -5.67 -0.75 24.99
C LEU A 252 -4.71 -1.57 25.86
N ALA A 253 -4.52 -2.86 25.57
CA ALA A 253 -3.58 -3.68 26.30
C ALA A 253 -2.13 -3.18 26.19
N PHE A 254 -1.69 -2.76 25.00
CA PHE A 254 -0.38 -2.12 24.82
C PHE A 254 -0.27 -0.81 25.62
N LEU A 255 -1.28 0.06 25.52
CA LEU A 255 -1.28 1.35 26.22
C LEU A 255 -1.26 1.18 27.76
N GLU A 256 -2.05 0.25 28.29
CA GLU A 256 -2.11 -0.04 29.73
C GLU A 256 -0.81 -0.63 30.27
N LYS A 257 -0.06 -1.31 29.41
CA LYS A 257 1.20 -1.94 29.75
C LYS A 257 2.42 -1.03 29.65
N GLY A 258 2.29 0.15 29.07
CA GLY A 258 3.36 1.14 29.08
C GLY A 258 3.53 1.93 27.79
N ALA A 259 2.96 1.47 26.68
CA ALA A 259 3.14 2.14 25.39
C ALA A 259 2.62 3.59 25.44
N ALA A 260 3.41 4.50 24.88
CA ALA A 260 3.09 5.93 24.76
C ALA A 260 2.18 6.20 23.55
N ALA A 261 2.21 5.33 22.54
CA ALA A 261 1.41 5.47 21.34
C ALA A 261 1.06 4.11 20.71
N TYR A 262 -0.08 4.08 20.01
CA TYR A 262 -0.51 2.93 19.21
C TYR A 262 -1.18 3.39 17.90
N ALA A 263 -0.55 3.10 16.76
CA ALA A 263 -1.10 3.33 15.44
C ALA A 263 -1.68 2.03 14.83
N GLY A 264 -2.89 2.09 14.31
CA GLY A 264 -3.58 0.91 13.78
C GLY A 264 -4.81 1.24 12.96
N PHE A 265 -5.38 0.23 12.30
CA PHE A 265 -6.59 0.41 11.51
C PHE A 265 -7.85 0.14 12.32
N ALA A 266 -8.88 0.97 12.11
CA ALA A 266 -10.23 0.73 12.65
C ALA A 266 -11.01 -0.34 11.88
N TYR A 267 -10.71 -0.49 10.58
CA TYR A 267 -11.29 -1.47 9.66
C TYR A 267 -10.21 -2.36 9.03
N SER A 268 -10.59 -3.31 8.18
CA SER A 268 -9.64 -4.20 7.52
C SER A 268 -8.84 -3.45 6.43
N PRO A 269 -7.51 -3.30 6.53
CA PRO A 269 -6.71 -2.71 5.46
C PRO A 269 -6.58 -3.66 4.27
N ASN A 270 -6.20 -3.12 3.11
CA ASN A 270 -5.61 -3.93 2.05
C ASN A 270 -4.08 -4.01 2.28
N ASP A 271 -3.51 -5.20 2.15
CA ASP A 271 -2.10 -5.41 2.47
C ASP A 271 -1.17 -4.92 1.35
N GLY A 272 -0.06 -4.30 1.74
CA GLY A 272 0.90 -3.67 0.84
C GLY A 272 0.59 -2.22 0.47
N TYR A 273 -0.26 -1.51 1.23
CA TYR A 273 -0.66 -0.11 0.98
C TYR A 273 -0.33 0.84 2.13
N LEU A 274 0.67 0.49 2.93
CA LEU A 274 1.37 1.42 3.81
C LEU A 274 2.85 1.52 3.39
N VAL A 275 3.39 2.73 3.39
CA VAL A 275 4.79 3.00 3.08
C VAL A 275 5.65 2.30 4.14
N GLY A 276 6.55 1.43 3.71
CA GLY A 276 7.37 0.61 4.61
C GLY A 276 6.67 -0.59 5.25
N GLN A 277 5.50 -1.00 4.76
CA GLN A 277 4.89 -2.25 5.17
C GLN A 277 5.84 -3.43 4.88
N PHE A 278 5.98 -4.37 5.83
CA PHE A 278 6.88 -5.54 5.83
C PHE A 278 8.35 -5.29 6.17
N GLU A 279 9.06 -4.40 5.48
CA GLU A 279 10.52 -4.28 5.67
C GLU A 279 10.96 -2.93 6.26
N GLY A 280 10.00 -2.02 6.46
CA GLY A 280 10.24 -0.67 6.94
C GLY A 280 9.87 -0.42 8.40
N ALA A 281 10.35 0.74 8.87
CA ALA A 281 10.06 1.30 10.18
C ALA A 281 9.77 2.81 10.00
N PRO A 282 8.59 3.19 9.44
CA PRO A 282 8.34 4.56 8.97
C PRO A 282 8.38 5.63 10.06
N PHE A 283 8.25 5.27 11.34
CA PHE A 283 8.40 6.24 12.44
C PHE A 283 9.84 6.42 12.90
N ARG A 284 10.77 5.52 12.54
CA ARG A 284 12.13 5.43 13.10
C ARG A 284 12.88 6.75 13.11
N TYR A 285 12.77 7.51 12.03
CA TYR A 285 13.52 8.74 11.82
C TYR A 285 12.67 10.02 11.97
N THR A 286 11.50 9.91 12.59
CA THR A 286 10.68 11.09 12.94
C THR A 286 11.40 11.97 13.95
N TRP A 287 11.22 13.28 13.82
CA TRP A 287 11.87 14.31 14.63
C TRP A 287 10.84 15.42 14.94
N PRO A 288 11.07 16.38 15.84
CA PRO A 288 10.04 17.33 16.28
C PRO A 288 9.38 18.16 15.18
N GLY A 289 10.08 18.37 14.06
CA GLY A 289 9.52 19.03 12.86
C GLY A 289 8.77 18.11 11.90
N PHE A 290 8.82 16.79 12.13
CA PHE A 290 8.08 15.77 11.39
C PHE A 290 7.73 14.58 12.32
N PRO A 291 6.76 14.77 13.24
CA PRO A 291 6.40 13.76 14.23
C PRO A 291 5.57 12.61 13.65
N ILE A 292 5.30 11.59 14.46
CA ILE A 292 4.58 10.38 14.04
C ILE A 292 3.18 10.66 13.51
N GLY A 293 2.52 11.73 13.97
CA GLY A 293 1.21 12.18 13.47
C GLY A 293 1.21 12.52 11.99
N HIS A 294 2.24 13.24 11.51
CA HIS A 294 2.39 13.54 10.09
C HIS A 294 2.64 12.27 9.28
N VAL A 295 3.41 11.32 9.82
CA VAL A 295 3.60 10.03 9.15
C VAL A 295 2.27 9.29 9.05
N VAL A 296 1.45 9.24 10.11
CA VAL A 296 0.11 8.63 10.07
C VAL A 296 -0.79 9.30 9.03
N GLU A 297 -0.70 10.61 8.86
CA GLU A 297 -1.48 11.32 7.84
C GLU A 297 -1.01 11.03 6.42
N ILE A 298 0.29 10.97 6.18
CA ILE A 298 0.86 10.53 4.89
C ILE A 298 0.42 9.11 4.57
N GLN A 299 0.43 8.22 5.56
CA GLN A 299 -0.04 6.84 5.41
C GLN A 299 -1.54 6.79 5.06
N ASN A 300 -2.37 7.64 5.68
CA ASN A 300 -3.78 7.77 5.30
C ASN A 300 -3.95 8.30 3.87
N LYS A 301 -3.15 9.28 3.45
CA LYS A 301 -3.18 9.81 2.08
C LYS A 301 -2.80 8.74 1.06
N GLY A 302 -1.74 7.98 1.32
CA GLY A 302 -1.36 6.82 0.51
C GLY A 302 -2.48 5.77 0.46
N ALA A 303 -3.07 5.43 1.61
CA ALA A 303 -4.19 4.49 1.67
C ALA A 303 -5.41 4.98 0.86
N LEU A 304 -5.74 6.28 0.89
CA LEU A 304 -6.83 6.89 0.11
C LEU A 304 -6.60 6.81 -1.40
N LYS A 305 -5.35 6.87 -1.87
CA LYS A 305 -4.99 6.64 -3.28
C LYS A 305 -5.01 5.14 -3.62
N GLY A 306 -4.62 4.29 -2.67
CA GLY A 306 -4.51 2.84 -2.85
C GLY A 306 -5.85 2.13 -2.82
N PHE A 307 -6.49 2.07 -1.64
CA PHE A 307 -7.64 1.19 -1.41
C PHE A 307 -8.74 1.81 -0.55
N ALA A 308 -8.47 2.82 0.27
CA ALA A 308 -9.38 3.32 1.29
C ALA A 308 -10.34 4.38 0.73
N HIS A 309 -11.61 4.34 1.15
CA HIS A 309 -12.58 5.39 0.82
C HIS A 309 -12.48 6.59 1.76
N ILE A 310 -12.15 6.36 3.02
CA ILE A 310 -11.99 7.35 4.09
C ILE A 310 -10.68 7.05 4.83
N PRO A 311 -10.03 8.02 5.49
CA PRO A 311 -8.91 7.73 6.37
C PRO A 311 -9.40 6.91 7.57
N TYR A 312 -8.73 5.80 7.87
CA TYR A 312 -9.02 4.97 9.04
C TYR A 312 -7.80 4.26 9.62
N TYR A 313 -6.61 4.75 9.30
CA TYR A 313 -5.40 4.49 10.07
C TYR A 313 -5.28 5.60 11.12
N TYR A 314 -5.46 5.25 12.39
CA TYR A 314 -5.53 6.21 13.49
C TYR A 314 -4.40 6.00 14.47
N LEU A 315 -4.10 7.05 15.23
CA LEU A 315 -3.11 7.05 16.29
C LEU A 315 -3.80 7.27 17.64
N LEU A 316 -3.56 6.36 18.58
CA LEU A 316 -3.82 6.56 20.00
C LEU A 316 -2.54 7.12 20.65
N GLY A 317 -2.66 8.19 21.43
CA GLY A 317 -1.52 8.91 22.01
C GLY A 317 -1.29 10.27 21.37
N ASP A 318 -0.25 10.96 21.82
CA ASP A 318 0.12 12.28 21.31
C ASP A 318 0.73 12.18 19.90
N PRO A 319 0.21 12.91 18.89
CA PRO A 319 0.71 12.83 17.53
C PRO A 319 2.03 13.55 17.32
N ARG A 320 2.49 14.35 18.30
CA ARG A 320 3.74 15.12 18.27
C ARG A 320 4.96 14.32 18.71
N ILE A 321 4.77 13.06 19.14
CA ILE A 321 5.89 12.17 19.48
C ILE A 321 6.86 12.08 18.30
N ALA A 322 8.15 12.17 18.62
CA ALA A 322 9.28 12.02 17.71
C ALA A 322 10.25 10.98 18.28
N LEU A 323 10.91 10.22 17.42
CA LEU A 323 11.87 9.19 17.83
C LEU A 323 13.33 9.69 17.79
N GLN A 324 13.59 10.78 17.09
CA GLN A 324 14.88 11.45 17.00
C GLN A 324 14.73 12.89 17.49
N ASP A 325 15.82 13.47 17.98
CA ASP A 325 15.82 14.88 18.41
C ASP A 325 15.97 15.85 17.23
N GLU A 326 16.63 15.41 16.15
CA GLU A 326 17.02 16.22 14.99
C GLU A 326 16.69 15.49 13.67
N PRO A 327 16.56 16.22 12.54
CA PRO A 327 16.38 15.60 11.23
C PRO A 327 17.55 14.66 10.90
N PRO A 328 17.30 13.51 10.25
CA PRO A 328 18.32 12.49 9.97
C PRO A 328 19.17 12.84 8.73
N TYR A 329 19.24 14.10 8.31
CA TYR A 329 19.92 14.56 7.10
C TYR A 329 20.35 16.02 7.25
N VAL A 330 21.27 16.47 6.38
CA VAL A 330 21.72 17.87 6.31
C VAL A 330 21.44 18.42 4.92
N LEU A 331 20.83 19.62 4.85
CA LEU A 331 20.65 20.35 3.59
C LEU A 331 21.97 21.01 3.20
N VAL A 332 22.48 20.75 2.00
CA VAL A 332 23.76 21.30 1.52
C VAL A 332 23.61 22.31 0.39
N ASP A 333 22.50 22.28 -0.36
CA ASP A 333 22.20 23.22 -1.43
C ASP A 333 20.68 23.39 -1.62
N ASP A 334 20.23 24.60 -1.94
CA ASP A 334 18.83 24.94 -2.20
C ASP A 334 18.74 26.01 -3.28
N MET A 335 18.30 25.60 -4.47
CA MET A 335 18.20 26.46 -5.63
C MET A 335 16.75 26.56 -6.10
N GLU A 336 16.20 27.77 -6.15
CA GLU A 336 14.87 28.05 -6.72
C GLU A 336 15.00 28.89 -8.00
N GLU A 337 14.56 28.34 -9.15
CA GLU A 337 14.54 29.03 -10.44
C GLU A 337 13.31 28.62 -11.26
N GLY A 338 12.56 29.60 -11.75
CA GLY A 338 11.53 29.37 -12.78
C GLY A 338 10.42 28.39 -12.39
N GLY A 339 9.93 28.42 -11.14
CA GLY A 339 8.88 27.51 -10.64
C GLY A 339 9.38 26.09 -10.36
N THR A 340 10.70 25.92 -10.29
CA THR A 340 11.39 24.70 -9.89
C THR A 340 12.24 25.00 -8.67
N ARG A 341 12.23 24.10 -7.68
CA ARG A 341 13.17 24.14 -6.55
C ARG A 341 13.93 22.82 -6.48
N ARG A 342 15.25 22.91 -6.39
CA ARG A 342 16.16 21.76 -6.26
C ARG A 342 16.86 21.86 -4.93
N LEU A 343 16.75 20.80 -4.13
CA LEU A 343 17.40 20.69 -2.84
C LEU A 343 18.34 19.49 -2.84
N SER A 344 19.53 19.67 -2.29
CA SER A 344 20.53 18.60 -2.17
C SER A 344 20.80 18.35 -0.69
N TYR A 345 20.79 17.07 -0.31
CA TYR A 345 20.96 16.63 1.05
C TYR A 345 22.09 15.61 1.17
N GLU A 346 22.74 15.57 2.33
CA GLU A 346 23.75 14.58 2.69
C GLU A 346 23.42 13.88 4.02
N GLY A 347 24.04 12.71 4.22
CA GLY A 347 24.04 12.04 5.52
C GLY A 347 22.76 11.29 5.88
N ALA A 348 21.83 11.06 4.94
CA ALA A 348 20.62 10.29 5.25
C ALA A 348 20.96 8.84 5.63
N PRO A 349 20.31 8.26 6.65
CA PRO A 349 20.41 6.84 6.92
C PRO A 349 19.65 6.02 5.87
N GLU A 350 19.86 4.71 5.90
CA GLU A 350 19.04 3.77 5.12
C GLU A 350 17.67 3.57 5.79
N GLY A 351 16.60 3.58 5.00
CA GLY A 351 15.24 3.32 5.45
C GLY A 351 14.24 4.38 4.98
N PHE A 352 13.20 4.63 5.78
CA PHE A 352 12.11 5.55 5.45
C PHE A 352 12.38 6.92 6.06
N ILE A 353 12.66 7.91 5.23
CA ILE A 353 13.14 9.24 5.62
C ILE A 353 11.97 10.24 5.60
N PRO A 354 11.61 10.83 6.76
CA PRO A 354 10.64 11.91 6.83
C PRO A 354 11.33 13.24 6.56
N LEU A 355 10.96 13.91 5.47
CA LEU A 355 11.53 15.16 5.00
C LEU A 355 10.51 16.30 5.03
N ARG A 356 10.80 17.35 5.79
CA ARG A 356 10.06 18.62 5.76
C ARG A 356 10.81 19.63 4.90
N ILE A 357 10.10 20.29 3.98
CA ILE A 357 10.63 21.35 3.14
C ILE A 357 9.80 22.62 3.37
N PRO A 358 10.38 23.63 4.06
CA PRO A 358 9.66 24.87 4.35
C PRO A 358 9.21 25.63 3.10
N GLY A 359 7.99 26.17 3.08
CA GLY A 359 7.45 26.99 1.99
C GLY A 359 7.23 26.23 0.66
N ALA A 360 7.23 24.91 0.69
CA ALA A 360 7.16 24.07 -0.51
C ALA A 360 5.75 23.61 -0.88
N ALA A 361 4.70 23.94 -0.11
CA ALA A 361 3.32 23.50 -0.41
C ALA A 361 2.84 23.92 -1.82
N LYS A 362 3.38 25.01 -2.39
CA LYS A 362 3.07 25.46 -3.76
C LYS A 362 3.50 24.48 -4.87
N TYR A 363 4.39 23.52 -4.59
CA TYR A 363 4.92 22.59 -5.57
C TYR A 363 4.08 21.32 -5.66
N SER A 364 3.22 21.18 -6.67
CA SER A 364 2.34 20.01 -6.74
C SER A 364 3.06 18.69 -7.04
N PHE A 365 4.30 18.73 -7.55
CA PHE A 365 5.06 17.55 -7.99
C PHE A 365 6.42 17.46 -7.31
N VAL A 366 6.76 16.26 -6.84
CA VAL A 366 8.03 15.91 -6.19
C VAL A 366 8.69 14.77 -6.96
N GLN A 367 9.99 14.89 -7.20
CA GLN A 367 10.83 13.83 -7.72
C GLN A 367 12.08 13.68 -6.85
N ILE A 368 12.37 12.45 -6.44
CA ILE A 368 13.62 12.08 -5.77
C ILE A 368 14.33 11.10 -6.71
N PRO A 369 15.36 11.54 -7.46
CA PRO A 369 16.07 10.69 -8.40
C PRO A 369 16.59 9.41 -7.74
N GLY A 370 16.38 8.26 -8.40
CA GLY A 370 16.74 6.96 -7.85
C GLY A 370 15.73 6.34 -6.88
N VAL A 371 14.75 7.13 -6.40
CA VAL A 371 13.67 6.64 -5.52
C VAL A 371 12.36 6.54 -6.29
N SER A 372 11.70 7.68 -6.55
CA SER A 372 10.38 7.74 -7.18
C SER A 372 9.99 9.19 -7.51
N SER A 373 8.76 9.38 -7.97
CA SER A 373 8.14 10.71 -8.10
C SER A 373 6.67 10.62 -7.73
N SER A 374 6.09 11.72 -7.23
CA SER A 374 4.66 11.81 -6.94
C SER A 374 4.11 13.20 -7.24
N TRP A 375 2.84 13.23 -7.60
CA TRP A 375 2.00 14.40 -7.78
C TRP A 375 0.86 14.41 -6.74
N GLU A 376 0.46 15.60 -6.28
CA GLU A 376 -0.61 15.74 -5.28
C GLU A 376 -1.94 15.13 -5.73
N SER A 377 -2.21 15.17 -7.04
CA SER A 377 -3.40 14.59 -7.66
C SER A 377 -3.15 13.22 -8.28
N ASP A 378 -2.09 12.51 -7.88
CA ASP A 378 -1.87 11.13 -8.30
C ASP A 378 -3.10 10.28 -7.96
N PRO A 379 -3.63 9.52 -8.93
CA PRO A 379 -4.80 8.68 -8.70
C PRO A 379 -4.44 7.39 -7.94
N PHE A 380 -3.15 7.07 -7.80
CA PHE A 380 -2.67 5.78 -7.29
C PHE A 380 -1.60 5.93 -6.23
N TYR A 381 -1.47 4.87 -5.44
CA TYR A 381 -0.55 4.76 -4.32
C TYR A 381 0.89 4.54 -4.77
N ASN A 382 1.84 5.14 -4.04
CA ASN A 382 3.27 5.00 -4.28
C ASN A 382 4.00 4.57 -3.00
N SER A 383 4.39 3.30 -2.93
CA SER A 383 5.02 2.67 -1.77
C SER A 383 6.38 3.23 -1.40
N ARG A 384 7.01 4.01 -2.29
CA ARG A 384 8.35 4.56 -2.12
C ARG A 384 8.38 6.04 -1.81
N LEU A 385 7.31 6.76 -2.11
CA LEU A 385 7.24 8.21 -1.90
C LEU A 385 5.78 8.63 -1.79
N GLU A 386 5.40 9.15 -0.63
CA GLU A 386 4.14 9.87 -0.44
C GLU A 386 4.41 11.24 0.17
N MET A 387 3.50 12.19 -0.08
CA MET A 387 3.67 13.56 0.38
C MET A 387 2.34 14.21 0.77
N VAL A 388 2.41 15.17 1.68
CA VAL A 388 1.29 15.95 2.17
C VAL A 388 1.76 17.36 2.53
N ASP A 389 0.85 18.34 2.52
CA ASP A 389 1.17 19.74 2.79
C ASP A 389 0.52 20.19 4.08
N PHE A 390 1.32 20.56 5.08
CA PHE A 390 0.80 21.17 6.31
C PHE A 390 1.17 22.66 6.28
N GLY A 391 0.15 23.51 6.28
CA GLY A 391 0.34 24.95 6.08
C GLY A 391 1.06 25.25 4.77
N ASP A 392 2.14 26.02 4.85
CA ASP A 392 2.97 26.40 3.70
C ASP A 392 4.07 25.36 3.37
N ASP A 393 4.19 24.30 4.18
CA ASP A 393 5.31 23.37 4.14
C ASP A 393 4.93 22.03 3.49
N LYS A 394 5.90 21.41 2.80
CA LYS A 394 5.73 20.08 2.20
C LYS A 394 6.41 19.01 3.05
N TYR A 395 5.67 17.94 3.33
CA TYR A 395 6.10 16.80 4.11
C TYR A 395 6.13 15.58 3.21
N ILE A 396 7.31 14.95 3.09
CA ILE A 396 7.55 13.82 2.21
C ILE A 396 8.05 12.65 3.05
N LEU A 397 7.49 11.47 2.85
CA LEU A 397 8.02 10.21 3.39
C LEU A 397 8.47 9.34 2.23
N PHE A 398 9.74 8.95 2.22
CA PHE A 398 10.29 8.16 1.11
C PHE A 398 11.29 7.11 1.56
N GLU A 399 11.44 6.05 0.76
CA GLU A 399 12.44 5.00 0.96
C GLU A 399 13.79 5.41 0.38
N HIS A 400 14.87 5.29 1.15
CA HIS A 400 16.21 5.68 0.72
C HIS A 400 17.27 4.64 1.13
N GLY A 401 18.26 4.41 0.26
CA GLY A 401 19.37 3.48 0.48
C GLY A 401 20.50 4.02 1.38
N GLY A 402 20.32 5.21 1.95
CA GLY A 402 21.33 5.94 2.71
C GLY A 402 22.29 6.77 1.83
N GLY A 403 22.96 7.75 2.45
CA GLY A 403 23.89 8.66 1.78
C GLY A 403 23.26 9.98 1.33
N ALA A 404 23.75 10.52 0.21
CA ALA A 404 23.28 11.78 -0.35
C ALA A 404 22.06 11.57 -1.25
N PHE A 405 21.17 12.56 -1.31
CA PHE A 405 20.00 12.55 -2.19
C PHE A 405 19.62 13.95 -2.64
N GLU A 406 18.91 14.02 -3.76
CA GLU A 406 18.36 15.26 -4.31
C GLU A 406 16.84 15.22 -4.31
N VAL A 407 16.21 16.39 -4.15
CA VAL A 407 14.78 16.57 -4.28
C VAL A 407 14.53 17.64 -5.32
N LEU A 408 13.73 17.29 -6.34
CA LEU A 408 13.25 18.19 -7.36
C LEU A 408 11.76 18.47 -7.13
N LEU A 409 11.42 19.74 -6.95
CA LEU A 409 10.07 20.24 -6.78
C LEU A 409 9.64 21.02 -8.01
N LEU A 410 8.45 20.74 -8.53
CA LEU A 410 7.86 21.45 -9.67
C LEU A 410 6.44 21.92 -9.30
N GLU A 411 6.08 23.14 -9.67
CA GLU A 411 4.71 23.66 -9.46
C GLU A 411 3.66 22.79 -10.17
N ARG A 412 4.04 22.17 -11.29
CA ARG A 412 3.19 21.26 -12.07
C ARG A 412 4.00 20.05 -12.55
N PRO A 413 3.39 18.87 -12.65
CA PRO A 413 4.07 17.71 -13.22
C PRO A 413 4.41 17.96 -14.71
N PRO A 414 5.46 17.29 -15.24
CA PRO A 414 5.69 17.26 -16.68
C PRO A 414 4.43 16.81 -17.44
N TRP A 415 4.11 17.41 -18.58
CA TRP A 415 2.84 17.18 -19.29
C TRP A 415 2.56 15.72 -19.67
N TYR A 416 3.61 14.91 -19.86
CA TYR A 416 3.49 13.50 -20.20
C TYR A 416 3.31 12.61 -18.96
N TRP A 417 3.72 13.10 -17.78
CA TRP A 417 3.83 12.32 -16.56
C TRP A 417 2.51 11.63 -16.18
N PRO A 418 1.35 12.32 -16.09
CA PRO A 418 0.11 11.66 -15.65
C PRO A 418 -0.32 10.52 -16.56
N ALA A 419 -0.05 10.62 -17.86
CA ALA A 419 -0.39 9.56 -18.81
C ALA A 419 0.58 8.39 -18.75
N THR A 420 1.89 8.65 -18.63
CA THR A 420 2.89 7.59 -18.54
C THR A 420 2.82 6.85 -17.21
N ASP A 421 2.63 7.59 -16.12
CA ASP A 421 2.52 7.06 -14.76
C ASP A 421 1.29 6.16 -14.63
N PHE A 422 0.10 6.66 -15.02
CA PHE A 422 -1.13 5.85 -15.07
C PHE A 422 -0.95 4.55 -15.86
N LEU A 423 -0.29 4.61 -17.03
CA LEU A 423 -0.09 3.42 -17.87
C LEU A 423 0.91 2.44 -17.25
N LEU A 424 2.00 2.93 -16.67
CA LEU A 424 3.00 2.09 -15.99
C LEU A 424 2.39 1.41 -14.76
N ASP A 425 1.67 2.15 -13.92
CA ASP A 425 0.98 1.60 -12.75
C ASP A 425 -0.07 0.57 -13.14
N SER A 426 -0.83 0.84 -14.20
CA SER A 426 -1.81 -0.11 -14.76
C SER A 426 -1.13 -1.42 -15.18
N LEU A 427 0.01 -1.32 -15.87
CA LEU A 427 0.78 -2.46 -16.39
C LEU A 427 1.46 -3.24 -15.26
N ASP A 428 2.10 -2.56 -14.31
CA ASP A 428 2.70 -3.16 -13.13
C ASP A 428 1.64 -3.90 -12.31
N HIS A 429 0.48 -3.27 -12.11
CA HIS A 429 -0.64 -3.87 -11.39
C HIS A 429 -1.09 -5.17 -12.05
N THR A 430 -1.28 -5.14 -13.37
CA THR A 430 -1.93 -6.25 -14.07
C THR A 430 -0.97 -7.35 -14.47
N LEU A 431 0.25 -7.00 -14.88
CA LEU A 431 1.22 -7.93 -15.47
C LEU A 431 2.23 -8.46 -14.46
N VAL A 432 2.46 -7.74 -13.36
CA VAL A 432 3.47 -8.08 -12.34
C VAL A 432 2.80 -8.44 -11.02
N TYR A 433 1.99 -7.55 -10.44
CA TYR A 433 1.40 -7.72 -9.11
C TYR A 433 0.25 -8.74 -9.07
N LEU A 434 -0.81 -8.53 -9.86
CA LEU A 434 -2.03 -9.33 -9.82
C LEU A 434 -1.80 -10.85 -9.96
N PRO A 435 -0.87 -11.34 -10.81
CA PRO A 435 -0.62 -12.77 -10.91
C PRO A 435 -0.21 -13.43 -9.58
N GLN A 436 0.50 -12.71 -8.70
CA GLN A 436 0.96 -13.23 -7.40
C GLN A 436 -0.16 -13.30 -6.35
N THR A 437 -1.29 -12.63 -6.59
CA THR A 437 -2.47 -12.64 -5.72
C THR A 437 -3.46 -13.75 -6.06
N GLY A 438 -2.99 -14.82 -6.72
CA GLY A 438 -3.79 -15.97 -7.17
C GLY A 438 -4.36 -15.82 -8.59
N GLY A 439 -4.07 -14.70 -9.27
CA GLY A 439 -4.48 -14.48 -10.65
C GLY A 439 -3.86 -15.47 -11.64
N ASP A 440 -2.66 -15.97 -11.36
CA ASP A 440 -1.94 -16.93 -12.20
C ASP A 440 -2.63 -18.31 -12.27
N LEU A 441 -3.12 -18.84 -11.15
CA LEU A 441 -3.87 -20.09 -11.10
C LEU A 441 -5.18 -20.00 -11.88
N ILE A 442 -5.92 -18.90 -11.71
CA ILE A 442 -7.17 -18.65 -12.44
C ILE A 442 -6.90 -18.54 -13.94
N ALA A 443 -5.88 -17.76 -14.33
CA ALA A 443 -5.50 -17.60 -15.73
C ALA A 443 -5.04 -18.92 -16.37
N MET A 444 -4.24 -19.71 -15.66
CA MET A 444 -3.81 -21.04 -16.12
C MET A 444 -4.99 -21.98 -16.32
N PHE A 445 -5.89 -22.10 -15.33
CA PHE A 445 -7.02 -23.02 -15.41
C PHE A 445 -7.99 -22.62 -16.53
N THR A 446 -8.41 -21.36 -16.56
CA THR A 446 -9.35 -20.85 -17.57
C THR A 446 -8.75 -20.89 -18.97
N GLY A 447 -7.48 -20.48 -19.12
CA GLY A 447 -6.73 -20.57 -20.37
C GLY A 447 -6.59 -22.00 -20.86
N GLY A 448 -6.25 -22.94 -19.98
CA GLY A 448 -6.11 -24.36 -20.29
C GLY A 448 -7.43 -24.99 -20.77
N VAL A 449 -8.54 -24.73 -20.07
CA VAL A 449 -9.87 -25.22 -20.46
C VAL A 449 -10.31 -24.63 -21.80
N ALA A 450 -10.15 -23.32 -22.00
CA ALA A 450 -10.48 -22.65 -23.25
C ALA A 450 -9.66 -23.21 -24.43
N TRP A 451 -8.36 -23.39 -24.21
CA TRP A 451 -7.44 -23.96 -25.20
C TRP A 451 -7.86 -25.36 -25.62
N LEU A 452 -8.08 -26.26 -24.66
CA LEU A 452 -8.49 -27.64 -24.92
C LEU A 452 -9.86 -27.72 -25.63
N ALA A 453 -10.82 -26.87 -25.26
CA ALA A 453 -12.12 -26.80 -25.91
C ALA A 453 -11.99 -26.38 -27.37
N LEU A 454 -11.19 -25.34 -27.66
CA LEU A 454 -10.95 -24.87 -29.02
C LEU A 454 -10.19 -25.90 -29.86
N LEU A 455 -9.20 -26.58 -29.29
CA LEU A 455 -8.50 -27.69 -29.95
C LEU A 455 -9.49 -28.80 -30.34
N ARG A 456 -10.39 -29.18 -29.43
CA ARG A 456 -11.40 -30.21 -29.68
C ARG A 456 -12.41 -29.81 -30.76
N LEU A 457 -12.80 -28.54 -30.81
CA LEU A 457 -13.70 -28.00 -31.84
C LEU A 457 -13.01 -27.94 -33.20
N LEU A 458 -11.76 -27.51 -33.23
CA LEU A 458 -11.04 -27.25 -34.47
C LEU A 458 -10.38 -28.48 -35.06
N ARG A 459 -10.12 -29.56 -34.30
CA ARG A 459 -9.42 -30.79 -34.75
C ARG A 459 -9.94 -31.42 -36.05
N ARG A 460 -11.19 -31.14 -36.43
CA ARG A 460 -11.81 -31.65 -37.67
C ARG A 460 -11.51 -30.80 -38.91
N THR A 461 -10.89 -29.63 -38.74
CA THR A 461 -10.55 -28.75 -39.86
C THR A 461 -9.22 -29.17 -40.48
N LYS A 462 -9.09 -29.14 -41.81
CA LYS A 462 -7.85 -29.54 -42.50
C LYS A 462 -6.67 -28.58 -42.24
N ARG A 463 -6.95 -27.39 -41.70
CA ARG A 463 -6.01 -26.26 -41.53
C ARG A 463 -5.49 -26.08 -40.10
N VAL A 464 -5.90 -26.94 -39.15
CA VAL A 464 -5.56 -26.79 -37.71
C VAL A 464 -4.08 -26.62 -37.46
N ARG A 465 -3.21 -27.37 -38.14
CA ARG A 465 -1.78 -27.37 -37.83
C ARG A 465 -1.14 -26.00 -38.02
N VAL A 466 -1.47 -25.30 -39.10
CA VAL A 466 -0.90 -23.97 -39.37
C VAL A 466 -1.42 -22.95 -38.35
N TYR A 467 -2.73 -23.01 -38.05
CA TYR A 467 -3.33 -22.11 -37.06
C TYR A 467 -2.78 -22.36 -35.65
N LEU A 468 -2.62 -23.63 -35.26
CA LEU A 468 -2.02 -24.05 -34.00
C LEU A 468 -0.62 -23.48 -33.85
N VAL A 469 0.26 -23.71 -34.83
CA VAL A 469 1.65 -23.22 -34.77
C VAL A 469 1.68 -21.70 -34.68
N ALA A 470 0.92 -20.99 -35.52
CA ALA A 470 0.86 -19.54 -35.50
C ALA A 470 0.36 -19.00 -34.15
N SER A 471 -0.69 -19.61 -33.58
CA SER A 471 -1.23 -19.21 -32.28
C SER A 471 -0.28 -19.45 -31.12
N VAL A 472 0.43 -20.58 -31.08
CA VAL A 472 1.44 -20.87 -30.05
C VAL A 472 2.63 -19.93 -30.16
N LEU A 473 3.13 -19.65 -31.37
CA LEU A 473 4.22 -18.70 -31.57
C LEU A 473 3.84 -17.27 -31.15
N THR A 474 2.62 -16.85 -31.48
CA THR A 474 2.10 -15.54 -31.07
C THR A 474 1.99 -15.46 -29.54
N ALA A 475 1.49 -16.51 -28.90
CA ALA A 475 1.39 -16.57 -27.45
C ALA A 475 2.73 -16.62 -26.74
N ALA A 476 3.70 -17.36 -27.28
CA ALA A 476 5.07 -17.40 -26.78
C ALA A 476 5.72 -16.01 -26.85
N LEU A 477 5.52 -15.28 -27.96
CA LEU A 477 6.00 -13.90 -28.08
C LEU A 477 5.40 -13.00 -26.98
N VAL A 478 4.09 -13.07 -26.76
CA VAL A 478 3.42 -12.27 -25.71
C VAL A 478 3.93 -12.64 -24.32
N ALA A 479 4.09 -13.93 -24.01
CA ALA A 479 4.65 -14.37 -22.74
C ALA A 479 6.10 -13.88 -22.55
N CYS A 480 6.92 -13.91 -23.60
CA CYS A 480 8.27 -13.33 -23.56
C CYS A 480 8.25 -11.81 -23.34
N LEU A 481 7.30 -11.09 -23.98
CA LEU A 481 7.15 -9.65 -23.76
C LEU A 481 6.73 -9.34 -22.32
N GLN A 482 5.80 -10.10 -21.74
CA GLN A 482 5.42 -9.95 -20.34
C GLN A 482 6.60 -10.27 -19.39
N ALA A 483 7.34 -11.34 -19.66
CA ALA A 483 8.52 -11.69 -18.87
C ALA A 483 9.58 -10.58 -18.93
N GLY A 484 9.87 -10.07 -20.13
CA GLY A 484 10.81 -8.98 -20.33
C GLY A 484 10.37 -7.69 -19.64
N TYR A 485 9.07 -7.35 -19.71
CA TYR A 485 8.49 -6.22 -18.99
C TYR A 485 8.64 -6.38 -17.47
N GLY A 486 8.19 -7.53 -16.94
CA GLY A 486 8.25 -7.81 -15.51
C GLY A 486 9.67 -7.72 -14.96
N LEU A 487 10.64 -8.38 -15.63
CA LEU A 487 12.04 -8.35 -15.23
C LEU A 487 12.65 -6.93 -15.28
N ALA A 488 12.27 -6.11 -16.25
CA ALA A 488 12.75 -4.73 -16.35
C ALA A 488 12.14 -3.80 -15.28
N ARG A 489 10.99 -4.18 -14.70
CA ARG A 489 10.22 -3.35 -13.77
C ARG A 489 10.31 -3.77 -12.31
N LEU A 490 10.82 -4.96 -11.96
CA LEU A 490 10.83 -5.49 -10.58
C LEU A 490 11.27 -4.45 -9.53
N ASP A 491 12.39 -3.77 -9.78
CA ASP A 491 12.96 -2.79 -8.84
C ASP A 491 12.34 -1.39 -8.97
N GLN A 492 11.29 -1.22 -9.77
CA GLN A 492 10.65 0.06 -10.05
C GLN A 492 9.14 0.05 -9.80
N VAL A 493 8.57 -1.08 -9.36
CA VAL A 493 7.15 -1.18 -9.01
C VAL A 493 6.90 -0.40 -7.71
N THR A 494 5.96 0.55 -7.78
CA THR A 494 5.60 1.46 -6.67
C THR A 494 4.16 1.29 -6.19
N ILE A 495 3.29 0.64 -6.96
CA ILE A 495 1.87 0.46 -6.62
C ILE A 495 1.58 -0.41 -5.38
N THR A 496 2.61 -1.02 -4.78
CA THR A 496 2.50 -1.83 -3.58
C THR A 496 3.82 -1.90 -2.81
N SER A 497 3.76 -2.09 -1.50
CA SER A 497 4.91 -2.38 -0.64
C SER A 497 5.24 -3.88 -0.58
N LYS A 498 4.49 -4.74 -1.28
CA LYS A 498 4.82 -6.17 -1.38
C LYS A 498 6.03 -6.37 -2.29
N ILE A 499 6.87 -7.34 -1.96
CA ILE A 499 7.90 -7.83 -2.87
C ILE A 499 7.20 -8.48 -4.06
N VAL A 500 7.48 -7.98 -5.26
CA VAL A 500 6.94 -8.53 -6.50
C VAL A 500 7.95 -9.43 -7.20
N VAL A 501 7.47 -10.53 -7.81
CA VAL A 501 8.29 -11.46 -8.59
C VAL A 501 7.60 -11.85 -9.90
N VAL A 502 8.39 -12.20 -10.91
CA VAL A 502 7.85 -12.80 -12.14
C VAL A 502 7.61 -14.29 -11.91
N THR A 503 6.34 -14.72 -11.86
CA THR A 503 6.02 -16.14 -11.68
C THR A 503 5.98 -16.88 -13.03
N PRO A 504 6.67 -18.03 -13.18
CA PRO A 504 6.56 -18.85 -14.39
C PRO A 504 5.14 -19.30 -14.69
N LEU A 505 4.33 -19.47 -13.63
CA LEU A 505 2.93 -19.86 -13.74
C LEU A 505 2.08 -18.77 -14.42
N ALA A 506 2.32 -17.50 -14.11
CA ALA A 506 1.69 -16.38 -14.79
C ALA A 506 2.00 -16.38 -16.29
N LEU A 507 3.27 -16.60 -16.65
CA LEU A 507 3.71 -16.67 -18.05
C LEU A 507 3.03 -17.82 -18.81
N LEU A 508 2.89 -18.98 -18.16
CA LEU A 508 2.16 -20.12 -18.73
C LEU A 508 0.66 -19.79 -18.91
N GLY A 509 0.03 -19.14 -17.92
CA GLY A 509 -1.34 -18.65 -18.00
C GLY A 509 -1.54 -17.71 -19.19
N THR A 510 -0.67 -16.71 -19.34
CA THR A 510 -0.66 -15.79 -20.47
C THR A 510 -0.50 -16.52 -21.80
N LEU A 511 0.41 -17.50 -21.88
CA LEU A 511 0.60 -18.29 -23.08
C LEU A 511 -0.70 -19.04 -23.45
N LEU A 512 -1.34 -19.72 -22.51
CA LEU A 512 -2.54 -20.51 -22.78
C LEU A 512 -3.72 -19.65 -23.23
N VAL A 513 -3.98 -18.55 -22.52
CA VAL A 513 -5.07 -17.62 -22.84
C VAL A 513 -4.83 -16.91 -24.18
N THR A 514 -3.61 -16.41 -24.40
CA THR A 514 -3.25 -15.72 -25.65
C THR A 514 -3.32 -16.67 -26.83
N ALA A 515 -2.85 -17.92 -26.66
CA ALA A 515 -2.96 -18.92 -27.70
C ALA A 515 -4.43 -19.13 -28.05
N ALA A 516 -5.31 -19.31 -27.05
CA ALA A 516 -6.75 -19.50 -27.25
C ALA A 516 -7.39 -18.36 -28.04
N GLY A 517 -7.08 -17.12 -27.65
CA GLY A 517 -7.49 -15.93 -28.40
C GLY A 517 -6.96 -15.95 -29.84
N ALA A 518 -5.67 -16.19 -30.04
CA ALA A 518 -5.05 -16.21 -31.38
C ALA A 518 -5.69 -17.28 -32.28
N LEU A 519 -5.89 -18.50 -31.77
CA LEU A 519 -6.52 -19.59 -32.51
C LEU A 519 -7.97 -19.25 -32.89
N LEU A 520 -8.72 -18.64 -31.97
CA LEU A 520 -10.08 -18.14 -32.23
C LEU A 520 -10.09 -16.92 -33.17
N PHE A 521 -9.01 -16.15 -33.29
CA PHE A 521 -8.93 -15.05 -34.26
C PHE A 521 -8.62 -15.55 -35.67
N LEU A 522 -7.77 -16.58 -35.78
CA LEU A 522 -7.32 -17.16 -37.04
C LEU A 522 -8.39 -18.03 -37.72
N ALA A 523 -9.24 -18.72 -36.95
CA ALA A 523 -10.22 -19.66 -37.50
C ALA A 523 -11.46 -19.02 -38.19
N PRO A 524 -12.09 -17.94 -37.66
CA PRO A 524 -13.30 -17.36 -38.24
C PRO A 524 -13.05 -16.31 -39.33
N ARG A 525 -14.00 -16.21 -40.27
CA ARG A 525 -14.06 -15.11 -41.26
C ARG A 525 -14.83 -13.88 -40.76
N SER A 526 -15.71 -14.04 -39.76
CA SER A 526 -16.59 -12.96 -39.29
C SER A 526 -15.86 -11.97 -38.38
N ARG A 527 -16.30 -10.69 -38.41
CA ARG A 527 -15.82 -9.64 -37.49
C ARG A 527 -16.16 -9.95 -36.02
N VAL A 528 -17.32 -10.56 -35.79
CA VAL A 528 -17.78 -10.97 -34.44
C VAL A 528 -16.84 -12.02 -33.83
N GLY A 529 -16.41 -13.02 -34.62
CA GLY A 529 -15.46 -14.02 -34.12
C GLY A 529 -14.12 -13.41 -33.72
N ARG A 530 -13.65 -12.42 -34.47
CA ARG A 530 -12.42 -11.66 -34.14
C ARG A 530 -12.58 -10.83 -32.88
N ALA A 531 -13.73 -10.16 -32.70
CA ALA A 531 -14.01 -9.44 -31.46
C ALA A 531 -14.03 -10.40 -30.26
N MET A 532 -14.62 -11.59 -30.41
CA MET A 532 -14.65 -12.60 -29.35
C MET A 532 -13.26 -13.16 -29.03
N ALA A 533 -12.40 -13.31 -30.02
CA ALA A 533 -11.01 -13.68 -29.80
C ALA A 533 -10.25 -12.67 -28.95
N LEU A 534 -10.49 -11.36 -29.14
CA LEU A 534 -9.90 -10.33 -28.28
C LEU A 534 -10.44 -10.42 -26.85
N VAL A 535 -11.75 -10.60 -26.67
CA VAL A 535 -12.37 -10.79 -25.34
C VAL A 535 -11.79 -12.00 -24.61
N VAL A 536 -11.52 -13.10 -25.32
CA VAL A 536 -10.86 -14.28 -24.74
C VAL A 536 -9.40 -13.98 -24.39
N ALA A 537 -8.65 -13.34 -25.29
CA ALA A 537 -7.24 -13.02 -25.07
C ALA A 537 -7.03 -12.06 -23.88
N THR A 538 -7.95 -11.13 -23.66
CA THR A 538 -7.90 -10.16 -22.55
C THR A 538 -8.71 -10.60 -21.32
N ALA A 539 -9.18 -11.86 -21.29
CA ALA A 539 -10.02 -12.38 -20.20
C ALA A 539 -9.44 -12.19 -18.80
N PRO A 540 -8.14 -12.46 -18.54
CA PRO A 540 -7.57 -12.24 -17.21
C PRO A 540 -7.71 -10.79 -16.73
N THR A 541 -7.55 -9.82 -17.63
CA THR A 541 -7.58 -8.39 -17.30
C THR A 541 -9.00 -7.86 -17.11
N TRP A 542 -9.95 -8.15 -18.00
CA TRP A 542 -11.33 -7.67 -17.76
C TRP A 542 -12.04 -8.46 -16.66
N ALA A 543 -11.70 -9.74 -16.45
CA ALA A 543 -12.25 -10.52 -15.34
C ALA A 543 -11.78 -9.96 -14.00
N SER A 544 -10.53 -9.51 -13.89
CA SER A 544 -10.04 -8.86 -12.66
C SER A 544 -10.73 -7.53 -12.41
N ILE A 545 -10.97 -6.70 -13.44
CA ILE A 545 -11.77 -5.47 -13.30
C ILE A 545 -13.15 -5.77 -12.73
N VAL A 546 -13.88 -6.70 -13.36
CA VAL A 546 -15.24 -7.06 -12.94
C VAL A 546 -15.24 -7.63 -11.53
N PHE A 547 -14.31 -8.54 -11.22
CA PHE A 547 -14.21 -9.15 -9.91
C PHE A 547 -13.89 -8.13 -8.82
N SER A 548 -12.86 -7.30 -9.00
CA SER A 548 -12.45 -6.30 -8.02
C SER A 548 -13.54 -5.26 -7.77
N LEU A 549 -14.17 -4.73 -8.84
CA LEU A 549 -15.27 -3.78 -8.68
C LEU A 549 -16.49 -4.40 -7.99
N ALA A 550 -16.84 -5.64 -8.33
CA ALA A 550 -17.95 -6.34 -7.69
C ALA A 550 -17.67 -6.66 -6.21
N LEU A 551 -16.45 -7.08 -5.89
CA LEU A 551 -16.03 -7.39 -4.52
C LEU A 551 -16.05 -6.12 -3.65
N VAL A 552 -15.41 -5.05 -4.11
CA VAL A 552 -15.40 -3.75 -3.41
C VAL A 552 -16.84 -3.24 -3.24
N GLY A 553 -17.63 -3.22 -4.31
CA GLY A 553 -19.03 -2.76 -4.25
C GLY A 553 -19.91 -3.59 -3.31
N PHE A 554 -19.67 -4.90 -3.21
CA PHE A 554 -20.38 -5.75 -2.25
C PHE A 554 -19.98 -5.44 -0.80
N ILE A 555 -18.67 -5.27 -0.54
CA ILE A 555 -18.15 -4.96 0.79
C ILE A 555 -18.63 -3.56 1.24
N ASP A 556 -18.52 -2.55 0.39
CA ASP A 556 -18.99 -1.19 0.71
C ASP A 556 -20.50 -1.11 0.86
N LEU A 557 -21.28 -1.93 0.13
CA LEU A 557 -22.72 -2.02 0.37
C LEU A 557 -23.03 -2.57 1.77
N ALA A 558 -22.22 -3.52 2.26
CA ALA A 558 -22.38 -4.05 3.61
C ALA A 558 -21.99 -3.00 4.66
N TYR A 559 -20.84 -2.34 4.51
CA TYR A 559 -20.38 -1.30 5.44
C TYR A 559 -21.26 -0.05 5.42
N SER A 560 -21.72 0.42 4.26
CA SER A 560 -22.62 1.57 4.19
C SER A 560 -23.93 1.33 4.94
N TYR A 561 -24.40 0.09 5.01
CA TYR A 561 -25.56 -0.27 5.82
C TYR A 561 -25.25 -0.31 7.33
N GLU A 562 -24.06 -0.78 7.72
CA GLU A 562 -23.69 -1.00 9.13
C GLU A 562 -23.14 0.26 9.81
N ILE A 563 -22.26 1.00 9.13
CA ILE A 563 -21.52 2.15 9.66
C ILE A 563 -21.80 3.46 8.92
N GLY A 564 -22.62 3.44 7.85
CA GLY A 564 -23.02 4.65 7.12
C GLY A 564 -22.07 5.09 5.99
N ALA A 565 -20.96 4.39 5.77
CA ALA A 565 -19.98 4.68 4.72
C ALA A 565 -19.40 3.41 4.09
N GLY A 566 -18.99 3.49 2.82
CA GLY A 566 -18.05 2.52 2.25
C GLY A 566 -16.65 2.74 2.81
N ILE A 567 -15.85 1.68 2.94
CA ILE A 567 -14.47 1.77 3.46
C ILE A 567 -13.42 1.57 2.37
N TYR A 568 -13.82 1.07 1.20
CA TYR A 568 -12.93 0.86 0.06
C TYR A 568 -13.23 1.84 -1.08
N ASN A 569 -12.18 2.28 -1.77
CA ASN A 569 -12.31 2.99 -3.03
C ASN A 569 -12.27 1.99 -4.20
N HIS A 570 -12.49 2.48 -5.42
CA HIS A 570 -12.46 1.65 -6.62
C HIS A 570 -11.12 1.73 -7.38
N ALA A 571 -10.08 2.38 -6.86
CA ALA A 571 -8.84 2.63 -7.58
C ALA A 571 -8.20 1.32 -8.08
N LEU A 572 -8.10 0.30 -7.23
CA LEU A 572 -7.57 -1.03 -7.60
C LEU A 572 -8.40 -1.76 -8.66
N GLY A 573 -9.72 -1.54 -8.66
CA GLY A 573 -10.60 -2.10 -9.69
C GLY A 573 -10.46 -1.40 -11.04
N LEU A 574 -10.00 -0.14 -11.04
CA LEU A 574 -9.85 0.70 -12.23
C LEU A 574 -8.44 0.63 -12.84
N LEU A 575 -7.40 0.35 -12.05
CA LEU A 575 -6.02 0.18 -12.51
C LEU A 575 -5.89 -0.74 -13.75
N PRO A 576 -6.54 -1.92 -13.84
CA PRO A 576 -6.35 -2.77 -15.01
C PRO A 576 -6.98 -2.24 -16.31
N VAL A 577 -7.77 -1.15 -16.27
CA VAL A 577 -8.38 -0.55 -17.47
C VAL A 577 -7.31 -0.05 -18.44
N GLY A 578 -6.24 0.59 -17.95
CA GLY A 578 -5.12 1.04 -18.79
C GLY A 578 -4.47 -0.14 -19.52
N THR A 579 -4.20 -1.22 -18.80
CA THR A 579 -3.64 -2.45 -19.37
C THR A 579 -4.58 -3.11 -20.38
N LEU A 580 -5.88 -3.11 -20.12
CA LEU A 580 -6.87 -3.67 -21.04
C LEU A 580 -6.81 -2.95 -22.41
N LEU A 581 -6.72 -1.63 -22.41
CA LEU A 581 -6.60 -0.84 -23.64
C LEU A 581 -5.32 -1.18 -24.41
N VAL A 582 -4.19 -1.27 -23.71
CA VAL A 582 -2.89 -1.65 -24.30
C VAL A 582 -2.97 -3.06 -24.88
N GLN A 583 -3.48 -4.03 -24.14
CA GLN A 583 -3.61 -5.42 -24.58
C GLN A 583 -4.52 -5.57 -25.80
N VAL A 584 -5.67 -4.87 -25.85
CA VAL A 584 -6.56 -4.90 -27.02
C VAL A 584 -5.82 -4.44 -28.27
N CYS A 585 -5.07 -3.33 -28.18
CA CYS A 585 -4.27 -2.82 -29.29
C CYS A 585 -3.16 -3.79 -29.71
N VAL A 586 -2.40 -4.32 -28.76
CA VAL A 586 -1.31 -5.28 -29.00
C VAL A 586 -1.83 -6.57 -29.63
N PHE A 587 -2.90 -7.16 -29.09
CA PHE A 587 -3.47 -8.39 -29.62
C PHE A 587 -4.12 -8.18 -30.98
N LEU A 588 -4.80 -7.06 -31.21
CA LEU A 588 -5.35 -6.75 -32.53
C LEU A 588 -4.23 -6.68 -33.58
N LEU A 589 -3.11 -6.03 -33.26
CA LEU A 589 -1.94 -5.94 -34.14
C LEU A 589 -1.32 -7.33 -34.37
N LEU A 590 -0.94 -8.04 -33.31
CA LEU A 590 -0.25 -9.33 -33.39
C LEU A 590 -1.10 -10.39 -34.09
N PHE A 591 -2.40 -10.48 -33.77
CA PHE A 591 -3.29 -11.46 -34.40
C PHE A 591 -3.54 -11.12 -35.88
N SER A 592 -3.58 -9.84 -36.24
CA SER A 592 -3.69 -9.41 -37.64
C SER A 592 -2.45 -9.75 -38.45
N VAL A 593 -1.26 -9.55 -37.87
CA VAL A 593 0.02 -9.95 -38.50
C VAL A 593 0.09 -11.48 -38.65
N ALA A 594 -0.21 -12.23 -37.59
CA ALA A 594 -0.22 -13.69 -37.63
C ALA A 594 -1.17 -14.22 -38.71
N ARG A 595 -2.36 -13.61 -38.82
CA ARG A 595 -3.35 -13.93 -39.85
C ARG A 595 -2.80 -13.70 -41.26
N ALA A 596 -2.21 -12.54 -41.52
CA ALA A 596 -1.65 -12.23 -42.84
C ALA A 596 -0.53 -13.20 -43.23
N VAL A 597 0.31 -13.61 -42.28
CA VAL A 597 1.35 -14.63 -42.49
C VAL A 597 0.72 -15.98 -42.84
N VAL A 598 -0.29 -16.40 -42.08
CA VAL A 598 -1.00 -17.67 -42.30
C VAL A 598 -1.68 -17.69 -43.68
N GLU A 599 -2.36 -16.61 -44.07
CA GLU A 599 -3.01 -16.47 -45.38
C GLU A 599 -1.98 -16.61 -46.52
N ARG A 600 -0.81 -15.96 -46.41
CA ARG A 600 0.28 -16.11 -47.40
C ARG A 600 0.87 -17.51 -47.46
N VAL A 601 1.02 -18.19 -46.32
CA VAL A 601 1.52 -19.58 -46.28
C VAL A 601 0.51 -20.52 -46.94
N GLU A 602 -0.78 -20.32 -46.72
CA GLU A 602 -1.85 -21.08 -47.36
C GLU A 602 -1.89 -20.84 -48.87
N GLU A 603 -1.76 -19.60 -49.33
CA GLU A 603 -1.69 -19.25 -50.76
C GLU A 603 -0.52 -19.98 -51.45
N ARG A 604 0.68 -19.94 -50.85
CA ARG A 604 1.87 -20.63 -51.38
C ARG A 604 1.69 -22.15 -51.41
N ARG A 605 1.04 -22.72 -50.41
CA ARG A 605 0.77 -24.16 -50.36
C ARG A 605 -0.24 -24.56 -51.44
N GLY A 606 -1.32 -23.80 -51.59
CA GLY A 606 -2.32 -24.02 -52.65
C GLY A 606 -1.70 -23.93 -54.05
N ALA A 607 -0.82 -22.94 -54.28
CA ALA A 607 -0.09 -22.82 -55.54
C ALA A 607 0.83 -24.02 -55.83
N ARG A 608 1.51 -24.56 -54.80
CA ARG A 608 2.35 -25.76 -54.93
C ARG A 608 1.52 -27.01 -55.21
N GLU A 609 0.40 -27.20 -54.51
CA GLU A 609 -0.49 -28.35 -54.71
C GLU A 609 -1.12 -28.32 -56.11
N ALA A 610 -1.52 -27.13 -56.60
CA ALA A 610 -2.02 -26.95 -57.97
C ALA A 610 -0.93 -27.19 -59.03
N GLY A 611 0.30 -26.73 -58.79
CA GLY A 611 1.44 -26.96 -59.69
C GLY A 611 1.93 -28.40 -59.73
N SER A 612 1.69 -29.21 -58.69
CA SER A 612 2.01 -30.65 -58.67
C SER A 612 0.93 -31.56 -59.28
N ALA A 613 -0.26 -31.01 -59.53
CA ALA A 613 -1.38 -31.72 -60.14
C ALA A 613 -1.45 -31.53 -61.67
N LEU A 614 -0.72 -30.54 -62.18
CA LEU A 614 -0.41 -30.33 -63.60
C LEU A 614 0.85 -31.15 -63.95
#